data_AF-A0A955KYH2-F1
#
_entry.id   AF-A0A955KYH2-F1
#
_cell.length_a   1.000
_cell.length_b   1.000
_cell.length_c   1.000
_cell.angle_alpha   90.00
_cell.angle_beta   90.00
_cell.angle_gamma   90.00
#
_symmetry.space_group_name_H-M   'P 1'
#
loop_
_entity.id
_entity.type
_entity.pdbx_description
1 polymer ?
#
loop_
_entity_poly.entity_id
_entity_poly.type
_entity_poly.pdbx_seq_one_letter_code
_entity_poly.pdbx_strand_id
1 'polypeptide(L)'
;MARLRTWSKNKKLYSAQDLRKMFDIHEQTVYTRFRSKMSFDRWGVEKYVMPDGTIRLFVGEEGLKKWKSTAVGTYRGRPIR
;
A
#
# COMPACT_ATOMS: atom_id res chain seq x y z
N MET A 1 -0.34 -7.28 13.87
CA MET A 1 0.11 -5.96 14.36
C MET A 1 1.07 -5.36 13.34
N ALA A 2 0.88 -4.09 12.95
CA ALA A 2 1.77 -3.40 12.01
C ALA A 2 3.09 -3.05 12.71
N ARG A 3 4.22 -3.56 12.21
CA ARG A 3 5.56 -3.20 12.72
C ARG A 3 5.91 -1.78 12.23
N LEU A 4 6.32 -0.92 13.15
CA LEU A 4 6.90 0.38 12.82
C LEU A 4 8.31 0.15 12.25
N ARG A 5 8.57 0.67 11.06
CA ARG A 5 9.89 0.62 10.42
C ARG A 5 10.52 1.99 10.42
N THR A 6 11.83 2.04 10.64
CA THR A 6 12.59 3.27 10.43
C THR A 6 12.77 3.49 8.94
N TRP A 7 12.54 4.71 8.48
CA TRP A 7 12.83 5.09 7.10
C TRP A 7 14.32 4.96 6.80
N SER A 8 14.65 4.51 5.60
CA SER A 8 16.02 4.41 5.11
C SER A 8 16.04 4.74 3.63
N LYS A 9 17.00 5.57 3.20
CA LYS A 9 17.18 6.00 1.82
C LYS A 9 17.39 4.83 0.84
N ASN A 10 17.89 3.70 1.33
CA ASN A 10 18.20 2.52 0.52
C ASN A 10 16.97 1.64 0.23
N LYS A 11 15.84 1.89 0.89
CA LYS A 11 14.62 1.11 0.65
C LYS A 11 13.77 1.78 -0.41
N LYS A 12 13.42 1.03 -1.47
CA LYS A 12 12.40 1.45 -2.43
C LYS A 12 11.03 1.40 -1.76
N LEU A 13 10.52 2.58 -1.43
CA LEU A 13 9.22 2.79 -0.82
C LEU A 13 8.32 3.50 -1.82
N TYR A 14 7.10 3.00 -1.96
CA TYR A 14 6.12 3.52 -2.90
C TYR A 14 4.97 4.15 -2.13
N SER A 15 4.71 5.42 -2.41
CA SER A 15 3.56 6.17 -1.88
C SER A 15 2.26 5.76 -2.58
N ALA A 16 1.12 6.22 -2.06
CA ALA A 16 -0.15 6.04 -2.74
C ALA A 16 -0.15 6.65 -4.17
N GLN A 17 0.53 7.78 -4.37
CA GLN A 17 0.65 8.38 -5.70
C GLN A 17 1.52 7.54 -6.64
N ASP A 18 2.60 6.94 -6.14
CA ASP A 18 3.45 6.06 -6.95
C ASP A 18 2.67 4.83 -7.40
N LEU A 19 1.88 4.24 -6.49
CA LEU A 19 1.04 3.08 -6.80
C LEU A 19 -0.09 3.43 -7.78
N ARG A 20 -0.70 4.61 -7.65
CA ARG A 20 -1.68 5.13 -8.62
C ARG A 20 -1.09 5.12 -10.03
N LYS A 21 0.10 5.70 -10.20
CA LYS A 21 0.79 5.78 -11.50
C LYS A 21 1.27 4.41 -12.00
N MET A 22 1.80 3.58 -11.09
CA MET A 22 2.39 2.29 -11.45
C MET A 22 1.35 1.24 -11.87
N PHE A 23 0.16 1.27 -11.25
CA PHE A 23 -0.88 0.27 -11.49
C PHE A 23 -2.07 0.81 -12.29
N ASP A 24 -2.02 2.09 -12.68
CA ASP A 24 -3.14 2.80 -13.33
C ASP A 24 -4.47 2.62 -12.59
N ILE A 25 -4.42 2.77 -11.27
CA ILE A 25 -5.59 2.63 -10.39
C ILE A 25 -6.08 4.01 -9.99
N HIS A 26 -7.40 4.21 -9.96
CA HIS A 26 -8.00 5.46 -9.49
C HIS A 26 -7.51 5.83 -8.07
N GLU A 27 -7.20 7.10 -7.88
CA GLU A 27 -6.60 7.63 -6.65
C GLU A 27 -7.40 7.26 -5.39
N GLN A 28 -8.73 7.42 -5.45
CA GLN A 28 -9.62 7.09 -4.34
C GLN A 28 -9.60 5.59 -3.98
N THR A 29 -9.38 4.70 -4.94
CA THR A 29 -9.24 3.27 -4.70
C THR A 29 -7.95 2.99 -3.94
N VAL A 30 -6.84 3.61 -4.33
CA VAL A 30 -5.55 3.47 -3.64
C VAL A 30 -5.64 3.97 -2.20
N TYR A 31 -6.21 5.17 -1.97
CA TYR A 31 -6.38 5.70 -0.63
C TYR A 31 -7.31 4.86 0.25
N THR A 32 -8.40 4.33 -0.31
CA THR A 32 -9.29 3.41 0.39
C THR A 32 -8.54 2.16 0.85
N ARG A 33 -7.66 1.61 -0.02
CA ARG A 33 -6.81 0.47 0.33
C ARG A 33 -5.81 0.79 1.44
N PHE A 34 -5.21 1.99 1.42
CA PHE A 34 -4.28 2.45 2.47
C PHE A 34 -4.96 2.65 3.83
N ARG A 35 -6.19 3.17 3.84
CA ARG A 35 -6.98 3.43 5.06
C ARG A 35 -7.71 2.21 5.59
N SER A 36 -7.81 1.14 4.81
CA SER A 36 -8.47 -0.10 5.22
C SER A 36 -7.80 -0.71 6.46
N LYS A 37 -8.60 -1.28 7.36
CA LYS A 37 -8.09 -2.08 8.50
C LYS A 37 -7.18 -3.23 8.05
N MET A 38 -7.37 -3.71 6.82
CA MET A 38 -6.59 -4.80 6.23
C MET A 38 -5.41 -4.32 5.35
N SER A 39 -5.04 -3.03 5.44
CA SER A 39 -4.02 -2.46 4.56
C SER A 39 -2.66 -3.14 4.66
N PHE A 40 -2.27 -3.52 5.87
CA PHE A 40 -1.04 -4.26 6.15
C PHE A 40 -1.05 -5.65 5.50
N ASP A 41 -2.13 -6.39 5.72
CA ASP A 41 -2.19 -7.81 5.32
C ASP A 41 -2.49 -7.96 3.82
N ARG A 42 -3.49 -7.24 3.30
CA ARG A 42 -3.93 -7.36 1.91
C ARG A 42 -3.10 -6.55 0.93
N TRP A 43 -2.62 -5.38 1.35
CA TRP A 43 -1.98 -4.43 0.44
C TRP A 43 -0.49 -4.21 0.75
N GLY A 44 0.05 -4.87 1.77
CA GLY A 44 1.47 -4.75 2.11
C GLY A 44 1.87 -3.32 2.49
N VAL A 45 0.91 -2.54 2.99
CA VAL A 45 1.18 -1.20 3.52
C VAL A 45 1.95 -1.35 4.81
N GLU A 46 2.93 -0.48 5.01
CA GLU A 46 3.80 -0.45 6.18
C GLU A 46 3.87 0.98 6.72
N LYS A 47 4.02 1.11 8.04
CA LYS A 47 4.22 2.39 8.71
C LYS A 47 5.71 2.68 8.81
N TYR A 48 6.12 3.82 8.29
CA TYR A 48 7.48 4.31 8.39
C TYR A 48 7.54 5.57 9.24
N VAL A 49 8.47 5.59 10.19
CA VAL A 49 8.83 6.79 10.91
C VAL A 49 9.84 7.55 10.05
N MET A 50 9.47 8.77 9.68
CA MET A 50 10.29 9.68 8.89
C MET A 50 11.35 10.36 9.77
N PRO A 51 12.41 10.95 9.19
CA PRO A 51 13.43 11.68 9.95
C PRO A 51 12.88 12.87 10.75
N ASP A 52 11.76 13.45 10.31
CA ASP A 52 11.03 14.52 11.01
C ASP A 52 10.15 14.01 12.16
N GLY A 53 10.18 12.71 12.47
CA GLY A 53 9.35 12.07 13.49
C GLY A 53 7.92 11.75 13.03
N THR A 54 7.52 12.14 11.83
CA THR A 54 6.17 11.86 11.32
C THR A 54 6.02 10.39 10.91
N ILE A 55 4.82 9.84 11.07
CA ILE A 55 4.51 8.49 10.59
C ILE A 55 3.81 8.58 9.24
N ARG A 56 4.40 7.96 8.23
CA ARG A 56 3.83 7.89 6.88
C ARG A 56 3.63 6.44 6.46
N LEU A 57 2.66 6.21 5.59
CA LEU A 57 2.33 4.90 5.04
C LEU A 57 2.97 4.75 3.67
N PHE A 58 3.67 3.64 3.48
CA PHE A 58 4.28 3.27 2.21
C PHE A 58 4.10 1.79 1.94
N VAL A 59 4.30 1.39 0.69
CA VAL A 59 4.41 -0.01 0.29
C VAL A 59 5.85 -0.28 -0.10
N GLY A 60 6.48 -1.30 0.49
CA GLY A 60 7.79 -1.77 0.08
C GLY A 60 7.74 -2.61 -1.20
N GLU A 61 8.87 -2.84 -1.84
CA GLU A 61 8.98 -3.61 -3.09
C GLU A 61 8.35 -5.02 -2.99
N GLU A 62 8.51 -5.71 -1.86
CA GLU A 62 7.86 -7.01 -1.61
C GLU A 62 6.33 -6.92 -1.57
N GLY A 63 5.80 -5.80 -1.08
CA GLY A 63 4.36 -5.53 -0.99
C GLY A 63 3.72 -5.29 -2.36
N LEU A 64 4.48 -4.84 -3.37
CA LEU A 64 3.96 -4.59 -4.72
C LEU A 64 3.34 -5.83 -5.37
N LYS A 65 3.79 -7.04 -5.00
CA LYS A 65 3.22 -8.30 -5.50
C LYS A 65 1.72 -8.43 -5.21
N LYS A 66 1.25 -7.84 -4.11
CA LYS A 66 -0.16 -7.82 -3.70
C LYS A 66 -1.02 -6.84 -4.52
N TRP A 67 -0.38 -5.85 -5.15
CA TRP A 67 -1.03 -4.86 -6.02
C TRP A 67 -1.12 -5.35 -7.46
N LYS A 68 -0.08 -6.04 -7.95
CA LYS A 68 -0.08 -6.67 -9.29
C LYS A 68 -1.26 -7.65 -9.48
N SER A 69 -1.56 -8.43 -8.44
CA SER A 69 -2.62 -9.44 -8.47
C SER A 69 -4.04 -8.85 -8.42
N THR A 70 -4.22 -7.54 -8.19
CA THR A 70 -5.53 -6.89 -8.19
C THR A 70 -5.90 -6.15 -9.46
N ALA A 71 -4.94 -5.95 -10.38
CA ALA A 71 -5.19 -5.25 -11.64
C ALA A 71 -6.11 -6.03 -12.59
N VAL A 72 -6.29 -7.34 -12.37
CA VAL A 72 -7.14 -8.21 -13.21
C VAL A 72 -8.38 -8.63 -12.44
N GLY A 73 -9.43 -7.81 -12.47
CA GLY A 73 -10.84 -8.22 -12.30
C GLY A 73 -11.31 -8.84 -10.96
N THR A 74 -10.44 -9.30 -10.08
CA THR A 74 -10.83 -9.96 -8.82
C THR A 74 -10.91 -8.96 -7.69
N TYR A 75 -11.85 -8.02 -7.79
CA TYR A 75 -12.27 -7.23 -6.64
C TYR A 75 -12.98 -8.16 -5.65
N ARG A 76 -12.23 -8.79 -4.72
CA ARG A 76 -12.71 -9.71 -3.67
C ARG A 76 -13.67 -9.07 -2.63
N GLY A 77 -14.25 -7.91 -2.95
CA GLY A 77 -15.25 -7.22 -2.15
C GLY A 77 -16.65 -7.22 -2.78
N ARG A 78 -16.84 -7.79 -3.97
CA ARG A 78 -18.18 -8.03 -4.50
C ARG A 78 -18.75 -9.25 -3.75
N PRO A 79 -19.94 -9.18 -3.14
CA PRO A 79 -20.63 -10.38 -2.71
C PRO A 79 -20.79 -11.25 -3.96
N ILE A 80 -20.34 -12.49 -3.88
CA ILE A 80 -20.70 -13.50 -4.88
C ILE A 80 -22.20 -13.72 -4.63
N ARG A 81 -23.03 -13.23 -5.56
CA ARG A 81 -24.47 -13.52 -5.56
C ARG A 81 -24.69 -14.93 -6.08
#